data_AF-A0AA46X0J2-F1
#
_entry.id   AF-A0AA46X0J2-F1
#
_cell.length_a   1.000
_cell.length_b   1.000
_cell.length_c   1.000
_cell.angle_alpha   90.00
_cell.angle_beta   90.00
_cell.angle_gamma   90.00
#
_symmetry.space_group_name_H-M   'P 1'
#
loop_
_entity.id
_entity.type
_entity.pdbx_description
1 polymer ?
#
loop_
_entity_poly.entity_id
_entity_poly.type
_entity_poly.pdbx_seq_one_letter_code
_entity_poly.pdbx_strand_id
1 'polypeptide(L)'
;MSASAETGPAQNGGHHAVKRQLLAKLVNEFAAVGVSLDTSGNGPRLLVEDLESGDHIFLSPLELASLCLASDEDREDWIRVGNYRESRESRDPSFGRGPGGNGVRA
;
A
#
# COMPACT_ATOMS: atom_id res chain seq x y z
N MET A 1 -41.98 13.67 51.46
CA MET A 1 -42.10 13.03 50.14
C MET A 1 -40.78 13.25 49.42
N SER A 2 -39.97 12.21 49.38
CA SER A 2 -38.59 12.20 48.89
C SER A 2 -38.53 11.68 47.45
N ALA A 3 -37.38 11.92 46.82
CA ALA A 3 -36.89 11.39 45.53
C ALA A 3 -37.20 12.26 44.29
N SER A 4 -36.20 13.06 43.90
CA SER A 4 -36.05 13.59 42.54
C SER A 4 -34.69 13.15 41.98
N ALA A 5 -34.78 12.58 40.78
CA ALA A 5 -33.75 12.44 39.74
C ALA A 5 -32.49 11.62 40.06
N GLU A 6 -32.57 10.32 39.75
CA GLU A 6 -31.39 9.56 39.32
C GLU A 6 -30.94 10.11 37.95
N THR A 7 -29.80 10.80 37.96
CA THR A 7 -29.11 11.19 36.74
C THR A 7 -28.21 10.02 36.34
N GLY A 8 -28.59 9.32 35.27
CA GLY A 8 -27.79 8.21 34.72
C GLY A 8 -26.39 8.70 34.29
N PRO A 9 -25.36 7.84 34.35
CA PRO A 9 -24.02 8.27 33.99
C PRO A 9 -23.98 8.63 32.50
N ALA A 10 -23.40 9.80 32.24
CA ALA A 10 -23.05 10.25 30.92
C ALA A 10 -22.30 9.15 30.18
N GLN A 11 -22.77 8.84 28.98
CA GLN A 11 -22.12 7.94 28.04
C GLN A 11 -20.78 8.58 27.71
N ASN A 12 -19.74 8.13 28.38
CA ASN A 12 -18.40 8.67 28.26
C ASN A 12 -17.94 8.40 26.84
N GLY A 13 -17.92 9.45 26.02
CA GLY A 13 -17.38 9.44 24.67
C GLY A 13 -15.93 9.03 24.76
N GLY A 14 -15.67 7.73 24.62
CA GLY A 14 -14.34 7.20 24.41
C GLY A 14 -13.86 7.72 23.08
N HIS A 15 -13.24 8.89 23.09
CA HIS A 15 -12.26 9.27 22.09
C HIS A 15 -11.29 8.09 22.03
N HIS A 16 -11.48 7.18 21.06
CA HIS A 16 -10.54 6.09 20.83
C HIS A 16 -9.21 6.77 20.59
N ALA A 17 -8.34 6.74 21.59
CA ALA A 17 -7.02 7.32 21.49
C ALA A 17 -6.40 6.70 20.23
N VAL A 18 -6.09 7.56 19.26
CA VAL A 18 -5.46 7.18 18.01
C VAL A 18 -4.20 6.41 18.36
N LYS A 19 -4.26 5.08 18.25
CA LYS A 19 -3.16 4.20 18.64
C LYS A 19 -2.45 3.76 17.36
N ARG A 20 -1.33 4.41 17.09
CA ARG A 20 -0.30 3.85 16.21
C ARG A 20 0.70 3.13 17.08
N GLN A 21 0.89 1.84 16.81
CA GLN A 21 1.84 1.01 17.52
C GLN A 21 2.85 0.46 16.51
N LEU A 22 4.12 0.84 16.65
CA LEU A 22 5.20 0.22 15.88
C LEU A 22 5.28 -1.27 16.22
N LEU A 23 5.27 -2.11 15.20
CA LEU A 23 5.37 -3.56 15.32
C LEU A 23 6.78 -4.05 15.01
N ALA A 24 7.40 -3.52 13.95
CA ALA A 24 8.73 -3.92 13.53
C ALA A 24 9.44 -2.82 12.72
N LYS A 25 10.77 -2.90 12.68
CA LYS A 25 11.62 -2.23 11.69
C LYS A 25 12.39 -3.29 10.93
N LEU A 26 12.31 -3.26 9.61
CA LEU A 26 12.96 -4.20 8.70
C LEU A 26 14.02 -3.42 7.91
N VAL A 27 15.30 -3.75 8.10
CA VAL A 27 16.39 -2.97 7.51
C VAL A 27 17.42 -3.93 6.92
N ASN A 28 17.87 -3.63 5.70
CA ASN A 28 19.00 -4.26 5.03
C ASN A 28 19.74 -3.23 4.16
N GLU A 29 20.66 -3.69 3.32
CA GLU A 29 21.46 -2.84 2.42
C GLU A 29 20.68 -2.20 1.26
N PHE A 30 19.42 -2.58 1.05
CA PHE A 30 18.58 -2.08 -0.04
C PHE A 30 17.45 -1.17 0.44
N ALA A 31 16.94 -1.37 1.66
CA ALA A 31 15.81 -0.62 2.19
C ALA A 31 15.74 -0.63 3.72
N ALA A 32 15.09 0.40 4.27
CA ALA A 32 14.71 0.49 5.67
C ALA A 32 13.21 0.78 5.79
N VAL A 33 12.42 -0.15 6.34
CA VAL A 33 10.95 -0.05 6.41
C VAL A 33 10.45 -0.17 7.85
N GLY A 34 9.60 0.77 8.25
CA GLY A 34 8.82 0.72 9.49
C GLY A 34 7.45 0.10 9.26
N VAL A 35 7.05 -0.82 10.14
CA VAL A 35 5.72 -1.45 10.10
C VAL A 35 4.98 -1.16 11.40
N SER A 36 3.83 -0.51 11.30
CA SER A 36 2.99 -0.14 12.45
C SER A 36 1.55 -0.59 12.29
N LEU A 37 0.87 -0.93 13.40
CA LEU A 37 -0.58 -1.06 13.45
C LEU A 37 -1.20 0.31 13.72
N ASP A 38 -2.09 0.77 12.84
CA ASP A 38 -2.88 1.98 13.00
C ASP A 38 -4.36 1.62 13.24
N THR A 39 -4.91 2.12 14.34
CA THR A 39 -6.34 1.96 14.69
C THR A 39 -7.07 3.31 14.71
N SER A 40 -6.57 4.31 13.98
CA SER A 40 -7.14 5.67 13.99
C SER A 40 -8.28 5.87 13.00
N GLY A 41 -8.38 5.00 11.99
CA GLY A 41 -9.41 5.05 10.95
C GLY A 41 -10.60 4.15 11.21
N ASN A 42 -11.38 3.86 10.16
CA ASN A 42 -12.60 3.03 10.19
C ASN A 42 -12.35 1.52 10.48
N GLY A 43 -11.14 1.15 10.85
CA GLY A 43 -10.72 -0.22 11.14
C GLY A 43 -9.21 -0.31 11.32
N PRO A 44 -8.70 -1.43 11.88
CA PRO A 44 -7.27 -1.68 11.98
C PRO A 44 -6.65 -1.81 10.59
N ARG A 45 -5.52 -1.16 10.38
CA ARG A 45 -4.76 -1.19 9.14
C ARG A 45 -3.27 -1.16 9.44
N LEU A 46 -2.46 -1.62 8.49
CA LEU A 46 -1.02 -1.67 8.62
C LEU A 46 -0.43 -0.43 7.91
N LEU A 47 0.29 0.39 8.66
CA LEU A 47 1.11 1.48 8.11
C LEU A 47 2.47 0.91 7.75
N VAL A 48 2.85 1.03 6.48
CA VAL A 48 4.18 0.75 5.95
C VAL A 48 4.84 2.09 5.63
N GLU A 49 5.99 2.36 6.20
CA GLU A 49 6.75 3.59 6.01
C GLU A 49 8.16 3.25 5.54
N ASP A 50 8.59 3.84 4.42
CA ASP A 50 9.99 3.88 4.03
C ASP A 50 10.71 4.89 4.93
N LEU A 51 11.66 4.41 5.72
CA LEU A 51 12.39 5.20 6.71
C LEU A 51 13.44 6.10 6.06
N GLU A 52 13.82 5.88 4.80
CA GLU A 52 14.76 6.73 4.09
C GLU A 52 14.07 7.97 3.50
N SER A 53 12.96 7.78 2.78
CA SER A 53 12.22 8.87 2.15
C SER A 53 11.14 9.49 3.05
N GLY A 54 10.61 8.74 4.02
CA GLY A 54 9.41 9.09 4.79
C GLY A 54 8.09 8.84 4.04
N ASP A 55 8.13 8.31 2.82
CA ASP A 55 6.94 7.90 2.09
C ASP A 55 6.26 6.73 2.79
N HIS A 56 4.93 6.68 2.74
CA HIS A 56 4.17 5.67 3.46
C HIS A 56 2.84 5.32 2.80
N ILE A 57 2.35 4.13 3.13
CA ILE A 57 1.05 3.62 2.71
C ILE A 57 0.32 2.95 3.88
N PHE A 58 -1.00 3.06 3.89
CA PHE A 58 -1.86 2.30 4.80
C PHE A 58 -2.52 1.15 4.04
N LEU A 59 -2.41 -0.05 4.56
CA LEU A 59 -2.96 -1.27 3.97
C LEU A 59 -4.06 -1.83 4.89
N SER A 60 -5.27 -1.87 4.37
CA SER A 60 -6.41 -2.52 5.02
C SER A 60 -6.25 -4.05 5.02
N PRO A 61 -7.02 -4.78 5.84
CA PRO A 61 -6.99 -6.25 5.84
C PRO A 61 -7.30 -6.85 4.46
N LEU A 62 -8.16 -6.21 3.66
CA LEU A 62 -8.48 -6.67 2.31
C LEU A 62 -7.27 -6.53 1.37
N GLU A 63 -6.57 -5.40 1.41
CA GLU A 63 -5.37 -5.18 0.59
C GLU A 63 -4.25 -6.15 1.00
N LEU A 64 -4.05 -6.37 2.30
CA LEU A 64 -3.10 -7.36 2.81
C LEU A 64 -3.44 -8.78 2.36
N ALA A 65 -4.72 -9.15 2.35
CA ALA A 65 -5.16 -10.45 1.82
C ALA A 65 -4.84 -10.57 0.32
N SER A 66 -5.07 -9.51 -0.46
CA SER A 66 -4.69 -9.46 -1.88
C SER A 66 -3.18 -9.60 -2.08
N LEU A 67 -2.35 -8.95 -1.24
CA LEU A 67 -0.88 -9.12 -1.31
C LEU A 67 -0.47 -10.59 -1.12
N CYS A 68 -1.12 -11.32 -0.21
CA CYS A 68 -0.84 -12.74 0.01
C CYS A 68 -1.27 -13.65 -1.15
N LEU A 69 -2.25 -13.21 -1.94
CA LEU A 69 -2.81 -13.97 -3.06
C LEU A 69 -2.20 -13.59 -4.41
N ALA A 70 -1.35 -12.55 -4.43
CA ALA A 70 -0.72 -12.04 -5.64
C ALA A 70 0.19 -13.08 -6.29
N SER A 71 0.08 -13.22 -7.61
CA SER A 71 0.99 -14.05 -8.41
C SER A 71 2.42 -13.48 -8.40
N ASP A 72 3.39 -14.24 -8.92
CA ASP A 72 4.75 -13.73 -9.08
C ASP A 72 4.80 -12.50 -10.02
N GLU A 73 4.01 -12.52 -11.10
CA GLU A 73 3.91 -11.41 -12.05
C GLU A 73 3.35 -10.14 -11.40
N ASP A 74 2.26 -10.28 -10.61
CA ASP A 74 1.68 -9.15 -9.87
C ASP A 74 2.72 -8.52 -8.90
N ARG A 75 3.53 -9.36 -8.25
CA ARG A 75 4.58 -8.92 -7.33
C ARG A 75 5.74 -8.24 -8.04
N GLU A 76 6.17 -8.75 -9.19
CA GLU A 76 7.20 -8.09 -9.99
C GLU A 76 6.77 -6.69 -10.44
N ASP A 77 5.53 -6.55 -10.91
CA ASP A 77 4.99 -5.27 -11.34
C ASP A 77 4.90 -4.25 -10.19
N TRP A 78 4.62 -4.72 -8.97
CA TRP A 78 4.68 -3.86 -7.77
C TRP A 78 6.09 -3.43 -7.39
N ILE A 79 7.09 -4.27 -7.59
CA ILE A 79 8.48 -3.88 -7.31
C ILE A 79 8.94 -2.83 -8.34
N ARG A 80 8.48 -2.90 -9.60
CA ARG A 80 8.85 -1.96 -10.67
C ARG A 80 8.15 -0.59 -10.57
N VAL A 81 8.12 0.02 -9.38
CA VAL A 81 7.57 1.35 -9.11
C VAL A 81 8.64 2.30 -8.56
N GLY A 82 8.42 3.62 -8.68
CA GLY A 82 9.35 4.64 -8.19
C GLY A 82 10.79 4.45 -8.69
N ASN A 83 11.74 4.42 -7.77
CA ASN A 83 13.18 4.28 -8.05
C ASN A 83 13.58 2.90 -8.59
N TYR A 84 12.68 1.91 -8.54
CA TYR A 84 12.91 0.54 -9.00
C TYR A 84 12.29 0.25 -10.37
N ARG A 85 11.75 1.29 -11.04
CA ARG A 85 11.32 1.18 -12.43
C ARG A 85 12.53 0.86 -13.29
N GLU A 86 12.60 -0.37 -13.81
CA GLU A 86 13.47 -0.63 -14.95
C GLU A 86 13.03 0.30 -16.10
N SER A 87 13.98 1.06 -16.67
CA SER A 87 13.71 1.88 -17.85
C SER A 87 13.07 0.98 -18.91
N ARG A 88 11.80 1.22 -19.26
CA ARG A 88 11.07 0.49 -20.33
C ARG A 88 11.68 0.70 -21.72
N GLU A 89 12.90 1.19 -21.82
CA GLU A 89 13.59 1.66 -23.02
C GLU A 89 14.09 0.53 -23.93
N SER A 90 13.62 -0.72 -23.77
CA SER A 90 13.97 -1.82 -24.68
C SER A 90 12.81 -2.74 -25.04
N ARG A 91 11.56 -2.32 -24.83
CA ARG A 91 10.46 -2.83 -25.67
C ARG A 91 10.37 -1.95 -26.90
N ASP A 92 11.32 -2.14 -27.80
CA ASP A 92 11.28 -1.58 -29.14
C ASP A 92 9.96 -2.01 -29.82
N PRO A 93 9.04 -1.08 -30.15
CA PRO A 93 7.82 -1.40 -30.89
C PRO A 93 8.10 -1.82 -32.34
N SER A 94 9.36 -1.83 -32.79
CA SER A 94 9.74 -2.03 -34.20
C SER A 94 9.66 -3.48 -34.70
N PHE A 95 9.51 -4.47 -33.83
CA PHE A 95 9.33 -5.88 -34.26
C PHE A 95 7.86 -6.19 -34.62
N GLY A 96 7.34 -5.43 -35.59
CA GLY A 96 6.01 -5.64 -36.18
C GLY A 96 5.93 -5.33 -37.68
N ARG A 97 7.01 -4.88 -38.33
CA ARG A 97 7.01 -4.62 -39.78
C ARG A 97 7.93 -5.60 -40.50
N GLY A 98 7.40 -6.78 -40.78
CA GLY A 98 8.04 -7.72 -41.70
C GLY A 98 8.21 -7.11 -43.10
N PRO A 99 9.23 -7.53 -43.87
CA PRO A 99 9.47 -7.03 -45.22
C PRO A 99 8.51 -7.74 -46.19
N GLY A 100 7.33 -7.16 -46.40
CA GLY A 100 6.41 -7.56 -47.46
C GLY A 100 6.52 -6.60 -48.63
N GLY A 101 7.39 -6.90 -49.59
CA GLY A 101 7.36 -6.24 -50.89
C GLY A 101 6.11 -6.61 -51.66
N ASN A 102 5.51 -5.65 -52.36
CA ASN A 102 4.98 -5.92 -53.68
C ASN A 102 4.98 -4.63 -54.49
N GLY A 103 5.83 -4.59 -55.52
CA GLY A 103 5.77 -3.55 -56.53
C GLY A 103 4.61 -3.83 -57.47
N VAL A 104 3.89 -2.77 -57.87
CA VAL A 104 3.42 -2.66 -59.25
C VAL A 104 3.49 -1.19 -59.62
N ARG A 105 4.34 -0.90 -60.61
CA ARG A 105 4.31 0.32 -61.40
C ARG A 105 3.24 0.17 -62.48
N ALA A 106 2.37 1.15 -62.62
CA ALA A 106 1.91 1.74 -63.89
C ALA A 106 1.03 2.94 -63.55
#